data_AF-A0A448T6I3-F1
#
_entry.id   AF-A0A448T6I3-F1
#
_cell.length_a   1.000
_cell.length_b   1.000
_cell.length_c   1.000
_cell.angle_alpha   90.00
_cell.angle_beta   90.00
_cell.angle_gamma   90.00
#
_symmetry.space_group_name_H-M   'P 1'
#
loop_
_entity.id
_entity.type
_entity.pdbx_description
1 polymer ?
#
loop_
_entity_poly.entity_id
_entity_poly.type
_entity_poly.pdbx_seq_one_letter_code
_entity_poly.pdbx_strand_id
1 'polypeptide(L)'
;MNGAIVATACDIDTTSRDQTVDMGTLPFDRIVNDSQALSRPFSIRLVNCTLKHSNNNILGKQHFRVTFDGRNEDGHFGVEGRHAA
;
A
#
# COMPACT_ATOMS: atom_id res chain seq x y z
N MET A 1 -29.79 -19.52 22.42
CA MET A 1 -28.42 -19.48 21.90
C MET A 1 -28.33 -18.21 21.07
N ASN A 2 -27.64 -17.17 21.58
CA ASN A 2 -27.58 -15.85 20.94
C ASN A 2 -26.17 -15.64 20.38
N GLY A 3 -26.08 -15.31 19.10
CA GLY A 3 -24.84 -14.91 18.43
C GLY A 3 -25.05 -13.60 17.69
N ALA A 4 -23.97 -12.86 17.46
CA ALA A 4 -23.98 -11.62 16.70
C ALA A 4 -23.11 -11.75 15.45
N ILE A 5 -23.57 -11.20 14.33
CA ILE A 5 -22.81 -11.07 13.08
C ILE A 5 -22.20 -9.66 13.08
N VAL A 6 -20.87 -9.58 12.98
CA VAL A 6 -20.14 -8.31 12.94
C VAL A 6 -19.45 -8.15 11.59
N ALA A 7 -19.36 -6.91 11.11
CA ALA A 7 -18.49 -6.59 9.98
C ALA A 7 -17.03 -6.72 10.44
N THR A 8 -16.28 -7.63 9.83
CA THR A 8 -14.88 -7.88 10.13
C THR A 8 -13.96 -6.89 9.43
N ALA A 9 -12.78 -6.66 10.01
CA ALA A 9 -11.71 -5.94 9.33
C ALA A 9 -11.27 -6.67 8.05
N CYS A 10 -10.69 -5.94 7.11
CA CYS A 10 -10.10 -6.53 5.91
C CYS A 10 -8.71 -7.08 6.19
N ASP A 11 -8.42 -8.25 5.65
CA ASP A 11 -7.06 -8.76 5.56
C ASP A 11 -6.37 -8.16 4.32
N ILE A 12 -5.06 -7.97 4.37
CA ILE A 12 -4.26 -7.68 3.19
C ILE A 12 -3.84 -9.01 2.57
N ASP A 13 -4.09 -9.17 1.29
CA ASP A 13 -3.77 -10.40 0.58
C ASP A 13 -2.27 -10.72 0.61
N THR A 14 -1.92 -11.86 1.20
CA THR A 14 -0.54 -12.32 1.40
C THR A 14 -0.02 -13.17 0.23
N THR A 15 -0.76 -13.31 -0.88
CA THR A 15 -0.25 -14.02 -2.08
C THR A 15 0.99 -13.35 -2.67
N SER A 16 1.22 -12.06 -2.39
CA SER A 16 2.56 -11.48 -2.44
C SER A 16 3.35 -11.94 -1.22
N ARG A 17 4.04 -13.08 -1.38
CA ARG A 17 4.73 -13.80 -0.31
C ARG A 17 5.60 -12.90 0.57
N ASP A 18 6.33 -11.99 -0.06
CA ASP A 18 7.32 -11.15 0.62
C ASP A 18 6.82 -9.71 0.80
N GLN A 19 5.59 -9.39 0.35
CA GLN A 19 5.00 -8.04 0.37
C GLN A 19 5.97 -6.91 -0.04
N THR A 20 6.84 -7.22 -1.00
CA THR A 20 7.93 -6.33 -1.43
C THR A 20 7.65 -5.83 -2.83
N VAL A 21 7.85 -4.54 -3.06
CA VAL A 21 7.87 -3.95 -4.41
C VAL A 21 9.32 -3.83 -4.83
N ASP A 22 9.73 -4.62 -5.82
CA ASP A 22 11.07 -4.51 -6.40
C ASP A 22 11.18 -3.26 -7.28
N MET A 23 11.92 -2.26 -6.79
CA MET A 23 12.18 -1.02 -7.51
C MET A 23 13.19 -1.20 -8.65
N GLY A 24 13.88 -2.34 -8.72
CA GLY A 24 14.94 -2.62 -9.67
C GLY A 24 16.22 -1.84 -9.37
N THR A 25 17.16 -1.90 -10.30
CA THR A 25 18.44 -1.19 -10.22
C THR A 25 18.46 -0.04 -11.23
N LEU A 26 18.79 1.15 -10.77
CA LEU A 26 19.05 2.32 -11.62
C LEU A 26 20.52 2.73 -11.52
N PRO A 27 21.21 2.91 -12.66
CA PRO A 27 22.51 3.56 -12.68
C PRO A 27 22.45 4.96 -12.05
N PHE A 28 23.48 5.31 -11.26
CA PHE A 28 23.51 6.59 -10.55
C PHE A 28 23.45 7.79 -11.50
N ASP A 29 24.12 7.71 -12.64
CA ASP A 29 24.07 8.71 -13.71
C ASP A 29 22.65 8.93 -14.25
N ARG A 30 21.82 7.90 -14.32
CA ARG A 30 20.40 8.04 -14.68
C ARG A 30 19.59 8.74 -13.59
N ILE A 31 19.88 8.49 -12.31
CA ILE A 31 19.19 9.16 -11.20
C ILE A 31 19.51 10.67 -11.19
N VAL A 32 20.76 11.04 -11.48
CA VAL A 32 21.21 12.44 -11.48
C VAL A 32 20.75 13.20 -12.73
N ASN A 33 20.75 12.54 -13.90
CA ASN A 33 20.53 13.22 -15.18
C ASN A 33 19.10 13.11 -15.71
N ASP A 34 18.32 12.12 -15.27
CA ASP A 34 16.98 11.87 -15.77
C ASP A 34 15.95 12.11 -14.66
N SER A 35 15.04 13.05 -14.87
CA SER A 35 13.99 13.41 -13.88
C SER A 35 12.86 12.38 -13.83
N GLN A 36 12.84 11.42 -14.76
CA GLN A 36 11.85 10.34 -14.78
C GLN A 36 12.33 9.16 -13.94
N ALA A 37 12.03 9.22 -12.65
CA ALA A 37 12.16 8.10 -11.73
C ALA A 37 11.40 6.87 -12.26
N LEU A 38 11.92 5.69 -11.97
CA LEU A 38 11.33 4.44 -12.42
C LEU A 38 10.02 4.17 -11.64
N SER A 39 8.88 4.35 -12.32
CA SER A 39 7.58 4.10 -11.72
C SER A 39 7.26 2.61 -11.70
N ARG A 40 6.94 2.09 -10.51
CA ARG A 40 6.50 0.71 -10.31
C ARG A 40 5.05 0.69 -9.84
N PRO A 41 4.08 0.29 -10.69
CA PRO A 41 2.72 0.09 -10.23
C PRO A 41 2.66 -1.08 -9.24
N PHE A 42 1.93 -0.90 -8.15
CA PHE A 42 1.61 -1.95 -7.20
C PHE A 42 0.15 -1.82 -6.76
N SER A 43 -0.41 -2.89 -6.18
CA SER A 43 -1.78 -2.90 -5.67
C SER A 43 -1.84 -3.51 -4.28
N ILE A 44 -2.73 -2.98 -3.44
CA ILE A 44 -3.06 -3.53 -2.12
C ILE A 44 -4.44 -4.17 -2.25
N ARG A 45 -4.49 -5.50 -2.25
CA ARG A 45 -5.75 -6.25 -2.32
C ARG A 45 -6.25 -6.53 -0.91
N LEU A 46 -7.44 -6.00 -0.61
CA LEU A 46 -8.15 -6.25 0.65
C LEU A 46 -9.11 -7.42 0.47
N VAL A 47 -9.04 -8.42 1.35
CA VAL A 47 -9.82 -9.66 1.30
C VAL A 47 -10.53 -9.92 2.63
N ASN A 48 -11.46 -10.90 2.64
CA ASN A 48 -12.20 -11.35 3.83
C ASN A 48 -13.02 -10.26 4.55
N CYS A 49 -13.45 -9.23 3.83
CA CYS A 49 -14.32 -8.16 4.35
C CYS A 49 -15.34 -7.69 3.32
N THR A 50 -16.34 -6.95 3.80
CA THR A 50 -17.36 -6.31 2.93
C THR A 50 -17.04 -4.83 2.75
N LEU A 51 -16.45 -4.48 1.60
CA LEU A 51 -16.13 -3.09 1.26
C LEU A 51 -17.31 -2.30 0.67
N LYS A 52 -18.36 -3.00 0.21
CA LYS A 52 -19.56 -2.40 -0.38
C LYS A 52 -20.81 -3.05 0.22
N HIS A 53 -21.68 -2.27 0.84
CA HIS A 53 -23.06 -2.70 1.08
C HIS A 53 -23.87 -2.54 -0.21
N SER A 54 -24.71 -3.53 -0.52
CA SER A 54 -25.61 -3.51 -1.68
C SER A 54 -26.65 -2.39 -1.64
N ASN A 55 -26.85 -1.72 -0.49
CA ASN A 55 -27.88 -0.70 -0.29
C ASN A 55 -27.23 0.63 0.16
N ASN A 56 -27.11 1.54 -0.80
CA ASN A 56 -26.37 2.81 -0.78
C ASN A 56 -26.82 3.91 0.22
N ASN A 57 -27.56 3.63 1.30
CA ASN A 57 -28.31 4.71 1.96
C ASN A 57 -28.15 4.94 3.47
N ILE A 58 -27.25 4.25 4.20
CA ILE A 58 -27.29 4.36 5.69
C ILE A 58 -25.95 4.73 6.37
N LEU A 59 -24.78 4.57 5.74
CA LEU A 59 -23.51 4.90 6.41
C LEU A 59 -22.59 5.69 5.48
N GLY A 60 -21.96 6.74 6.02
CA GLY A 60 -21.14 7.71 5.30
C GLY A 60 -20.13 7.11 4.33
N LYS A 61 -19.87 7.84 3.25
CA LYS A 61 -19.21 7.42 2.00
C LYS A 61 -17.77 6.88 2.12
N GLN A 62 -17.21 6.75 3.32
CA GLN A 62 -15.82 6.30 3.52
C GLN A 62 -15.74 5.17 4.55
N HIS A 63 -15.63 3.93 4.06
CA HIS A 63 -15.50 2.72 4.89
C HIS A 63 -14.06 2.44 5.34
N PHE A 64 -13.07 3.03 4.66
CA PHE A 64 -11.67 2.86 5.01
C PHE A 64 -10.84 4.07 4.54
N ARG A 65 -9.71 4.28 5.21
CA ARG A 65 -8.68 5.25 4.85
C ARG A 65 -7.35 4.53 4.81
N VAL A 66 -6.62 4.68 3.71
CA VAL A 66 -5.25 4.19 3.58
C VAL A 66 -4.31 5.34 3.90
N THR A 67 -3.30 5.07 4.72
CA THR A 67 -2.23 6.01 5.05
C THR A 67 -0.91 5.28 4.86
N PHE A 68 0.03 5.93 4.17
CA PHE A 68 1.40 5.46 4.08
C PHE A 68 2.19 6.15 5.17
N ASP A 69 2.82 5.36 6.04
CA ASP A 69 3.61 5.83 7.17
C ASP A 69 5.07 5.42 6.98
N GLY A 70 6.00 6.32 7.33
CA GLY A 70 7.42 6.14 7.09
C GLY A 70 8.22 7.42 7.31
N ARG A 71 9.55 7.34 7.19
CA ARG A 71 10.44 8.49 7.36
C ARG A 71 10.15 9.54 6.28
N ASN A 72 9.69 10.71 6.70
CA ASN A 72 9.50 11.85 5.80
C ASN A 72 10.83 12.54 5.51
N GLU A 73 11.10 12.78 4.24
CA GLU A 73 12.26 13.52 3.74
C GLU A 73 11.72 14.48 2.66
N ASP A 74 11.44 15.72 3.06
CA ASP A 74 10.94 16.81 2.20
C ASP A 74 9.70 16.46 1.36
N GLY A 75 8.72 15.76 1.96
CA GLY A 75 7.49 15.35 1.27
C GLY A 75 7.61 14.03 0.49
N HIS A 76 8.76 13.37 0.57
CA HIS A 76 9.02 12.03 0.06
C HIS A 76 9.31 11.03 1.20
N PHE A 77 9.36 9.75 0.87
CA PHE A 77 9.83 8.71 1.79
C PHE A 77 11.35 8.60 1.69
N GLY A 78 12.05 8.82 2.80
CA GLY A 78 13.48 8.62 2.90
C GLY A 78 13.86 7.15 2.79
N VAL A 79 14.92 6.85 2.05
CA VAL A 79 15.44 5.49 1.86
C VAL A 79 16.88 5.39 2.38
N GLU A 80 17.25 4.21 2.87
CA GLU A 80 18.62 3.91 3.30
C GLU A 80 19.22 2.86 2.37
N GLY A 81 20.34 3.21 1.73
CA GLY A 81 21.14 2.25 0.97
C GLY A 81 22.14 1.54 1.88
N ARG A 82 22.35 0.25 1.65
CA ARG A 82 23.57 -0.42 2.15
C ARG A 82 24.62 -0.39 1.07
N HIS A 83 25.75 0.26 1.34
CA HIS A 83 26.93 0.11 0.51
C HIS A 83 27.50 -1.29 0.76
N ALA A 84 27.40 -2.20 -0.22
CA ALA A 84 28.19 -3.40 -0.20
C ALA A 84 29.61 -3.01 -0.61
N ALA A 85 30.55 -3.06 0.34
CA ALA A 85 31.97 -2.89 0.07
C ALA A 85 32.53 -4.15 -0.61
#